data_AF-J3FUZ5-F1
#
_entry.id   AF-J3FUZ5-F1
#
_cell.length_a   1.000
_cell.length_b   1.000
_cell.length_c   1.000
_cell.angle_alpha   90.00
_cell.angle_beta   90.00
_cell.angle_gamma   90.00
#
_symmetry.space_group_name_H-M   'P 1'
#
loop_
_entity.id
_entity.type
_entity.pdbx_description
1 polymer ?
#
loop_
_entity_poly.entity_id
_entity_poly.type
_entity_poly.pdbx_seq_one_letter_code
_entity_poly.pdbx_strand_id
1 'polypeptide(L)'
;MVEFTLVLPVLLLLLLAFGEFGRMLYQYNVLLQASRDADRFVASQAWNSTLGAITLSNTLQTQTKNVAVYGVPANTGTAVVSGLTTGNVVVAAVGTDHVRVTITYTFCPVIGAGNCAGSIPGFFGNQIALGIPLVATTVMRAL
;
A
#
# COMPACT_ATOMS: atom_id res chain seq x y z
N MET A 1 16.59 21.98 -36.02
CA MET A 1 15.41 22.48 -35.26
C MET A 1 14.24 21.51 -35.33
N VAL A 2 13.99 20.87 -36.49
CA VAL A 2 12.95 19.82 -36.64
C VAL A 2 13.28 18.54 -35.86
N GLU A 3 14.57 18.18 -35.66
CA GLU A 3 14.89 16.99 -34.87
C GLU A 3 14.51 17.13 -33.39
N PHE A 4 14.73 18.31 -32.79
CA PHE A 4 14.38 18.55 -31.39
C PHE A 4 12.86 18.50 -31.16
N THR A 5 12.08 19.06 -32.08
CA THR A 5 10.61 19.04 -31.98
C THR A 5 10.02 17.63 -32.10
N LEU A 6 10.69 16.73 -32.82
CA LEU A 6 10.26 15.33 -32.95
C LEU A 6 10.69 14.47 -31.75
N VAL A 7 11.87 14.72 -31.17
CA VAL A 7 12.41 13.92 -30.05
C VAL A 7 11.82 14.34 -28.70
N LEU A 8 11.53 15.63 -28.51
CA LEU A 8 10.98 16.17 -27.27
C LEU A 8 9.77 15.39 -26.71
N PRO A 9 8.70 15.10 -27.47
CA PRO A 9 7.53 14.40 -26.93
C PRO A 9 7.86 12.98 -26.43
N VAL A 10 8.77 12.28 -27.11
CA VAL A 10 9.22 10.94 -26.70
C VAL A 10 10.03 11.01 -25.40
N LEU A 11 10.91 12.01 -25.30
CA LEU A 11 11.73 12.23 -24.10
C LEU A 11 10.89 12.60 -22.89
N LEU A 12 9.88 13.46 -23.05
CA LEU A 12 8.95 13.81 -21.97
C LEU A 12 8.12 12.60 -21.51
N LEU A 13 7.65 11.77 -22.44
CA LEU A 13 6.93 10.55 -22.10
C LEU A 13 7.81 9.60 -21.27
N LEU A 14 9.06 9.40 -21.67
CA LEU A 14 10.03 8.58 -20.92
C LEU A 14 10.31 9.15 -19.53
N LEU A 15 10.53 10.46 -19.43
CA LEU A 15 10.78 11.12 -18.14
C LEU A 15 9.61 10.95 -17.18
N LEU A 16 8.39 11.14 -17.66
CA LEU A 16 7.17 10.96 -16.88
C LEU A 16 6.97 9.49 -16.48
N ALA A 17 7.25 8.54 -17.37
CA ALA A 17 7.17 7.11 -17.07
C ALA A 17 8.14 6.71 -15.95
N PHE A 18 9.40 7.17 -16.01
CA PHE A 18 10.37 6.92 -14.94
C PHE A 18 9.97 7.61 -13.62
N GLY A 19 9.42 8.83 -13.69
CA GLY A 19 8.91 9.54 -12.52
C GLY A 19 7.79 8.79 -11.80
N GLU A 20 6.80 8.30 -12.55
CA GLU A 20 5.70 7.49 -11.98
C GLU A 20 6.20 6.16 -11.42
N PHE A 21 7.11 5.48 -12.13
CA PHE A 21 7.71 4.24 -11.65
C PHE A 21 8.50 4.45 -10.34
N GLY A 22 9.27 5.53 -10.25
CA GLY A 22 9.98 5.89 -9.02
C GLY A 22 9.02 6.17 -7.86
N ARG A 23 7.92 6.90 -8.11
CA ARG A 23 6.89 7.17 -7.10
C ARG A 23 6.19 5.88 -6.65
N MET A 24 5.93 4.96 -7.57
CA MET A 24 5.34 3.65 -7.26
C MET A 24 6.26 2.84 -6.34
N LEU A 25 7.56 2.76 -6.66
CA LEU A 25 8.55 2.08 -5.81
C LEU A 25 8.66 2.72 -4.43
N TYR A 26 8.65 4.06 -4.36
CA TYR A 26 8.64 4.77 -3.07
C TYR A 26 7.42 4.40 -2.23
N GLN A 27 6.22 4.48 -2.81
CA GLN A 27 4.98 4.13 -2.11
C GLN A 27 4.96 2.67 -1.66
N TYR A 28 5.46 1.74 -2.48
CA TYR A 28 5.58 0.33 -2.10
C TYR A 28 6.47 0.14 -0.87
N ASN A 29 7.62 0.82 -0.79
CA ASN A 29 8.51 0.74 0.36
C ASN A 29 7.88 1.33 1.63
N VAL A 30 7.17 2.45 1.51
CA VAL A 30 6.42 3.05 2.63
C VAL A 30 5.33 2.10 3.13
N LEU A 31 4.57 1.47 2.24
CA LEU A 31 3.56 0.47 2.60
C LEU A 31 4.19 -0.77 3.26
N LEU A 32 5.36 -1.21 2.79
CA LEU A 32 6.09 -2.32 3.40
C LEU A 32 6.52 -1.97 4.84
N GLN A 33 7.06 -0.77 5.06
CA GLN A 33 7.39 -0.30 6.40
C GLN A 33 6.16 -0.22 7.30
N ALA A 34 5.07 0.37 6.82
CA ALA A 34 3.81 0.48 7.56
C ALA A 34 3.23 -0.90 7.91
N SER A 35 3.31 -1.87 7.01
CA SER A 35 2.88 -3.26 7.30
C SER A 35 3.72 -3.90 8.41
N ARG A 36 5.02 -3.62 8.47
CA ARG A 36 5.93 -4.13 9.51
C ARG A 36 5.65 -3.51 10.87
N ASP A 37 5.42 -2.20 10.90
CA ASP A 37 5.14 -1.48 12.15
C ASP A 37 3.78 -1.93 12.73
N ALA A 38 2.78 -2.10 11.87
CA ALA A 38 1.49 -2.66 12.25
C ALA A 38 1.58 -4.13 12.70
N ASP A 39 2.36 -4.96 12.00
CA ASP A 39 2.58 -6.35 12.41
C ASP A 39 3.31 -6.44 13.75
N ARG A 40 4.31 -5.58 13.97
CA ARG A 40 5.04 -5.52 15.25
C ARG A 40 4.10 -5.12 16.40
N PHE A 41 3.22 -4.16 16.15
CA PHE A 41 2.17 -3.80 17.11
C PHE A 41 1.33 -5.04 17.41
N VAL A 42 0.58 -5.58 16.45
CA VAL A 42 -0.32 -6.72 16.71
C VAL A 42 0.39 -7.94 17.30
N ALA A 43 1.62 -8.27 16.87
CA ALA A 43 2.39 -9.37 17.42
C ALA A 43 2.65 -9.20 18.93
N SER A 44 2.82 -7.97 19.41
CA SER A 44 3.05 -7.67 20.83
C SER A 44 1.80 -7.62 21.71
N GLN A 45 0.60 -7.75 21.14
CA GLN A 45 -0.67 -7.76 21.89
C GLN A 45 -1.58 -8.96 21.56
N ALA A 46 -1.33 -9.69 20.48
CA ALA A 46 -2.19 -10.77 20.03
C ALA A 46 -2.00 -12.08 20.82
N TRP A 47 -0.90 -12.23 21.55
CA TRP A 47 -0.64 -13.43 22.34
C TRP A 47 -1.50 -13.45 23.61
N ASN A 48 -2.29 -14.51 23.78
CA ASN A 48 -3.03 -14.75 25.01
C ASN A 48 -2.36 -15.88 25.79
N SER A 49 -1.68 -15.53 26.90
CA SER A 49 -0.98 -16.50 27.76
C SER A 49 -1.92 -17.49 28.47
N THR A 50 -3.20 -17.14 28.64
CA THR A 50 -4.20 -18.00 29.30
C THR A 50 -4.73 -19.07 28.35
N LEU A 51 -4.90 -18.73 27.07
CA LEU A 51 -5.39 -19.64 26.03
C LEU A 51 -4.26 -20.36 25.29
N GLY A 52 -3.01 -19.88 25.40
CA GLY A 52 -1.86 -20.42 24.67
C GLY A 52 -1.98 -20.26 23.15
N ALA A 53 -2.71 -19.23 22.71
CA ALA A 53 -3.04 -19.04 21.31
C ALA A 53 -3.21 -17.55 20.98
N ILE A 54 -3.15 -17.24 19.68
CA ILE A 54 -3.44 -15.91 19.17
C ILE A 54 -4.92 -15.57 19.31
N THR A 55 -5.22 -14.40 19.89
CA THR A 55 -6.56 -13.84 19.99
C THR A 55 -6.61 -12.44 19.36
N LEU A 56 -7.24 -12.32 18.20
CA LEU A 56 -7.47 -11.03 17.54
C LEU A 56 -8.84 -10.47 17.94
N SER A 57 -8.88 -9.61 18.97
CA SER A 57 -10.10 -8.87 19.30
C SER A 57 -10.42 -7.82 18.23
N ASN A 58 -11.70 -7.45 18.08
CA ASN A 58 -12.11 -6.39 17.15
C ASN A 58 -11.41 -5.05 17.43
N THR A 59 -11.18 -4.75 18.72
CA THR A 59 -10.44 -3.57 19.16
C THR A 59 -8.99 -3.62 18.69
N LEU A 60 -8.30 -4.75 18.90
CA LEU A 60 -6.92 -4.92 18.47
C LEU A 60 -6.80 -4.80 16.94
N GLN A 61 -7.69 -5.45 16.19
CA GLN A 61 -7.72 -5.32 14.72
C GLN A 61 -7.91 -3.86 14.28
N THR A 62 -8.80 -3.12 14.94
CA THR A 62 -9.04 -1.70 14.64
C THR A 62 -7.79 -0.86 14.92
N GLN A 63 -7.15 -1.07 16.06
CA GLN A 63 -5.90 -0.38 16.42
C GLN A 63 -4.77 -0.74 15.44
N THR A 64 -4.60 -2.01 15.08
CA THR A 64 -3.60 -2.44 14.09
C THR A 64 -3.84 -1.80 12.73
N LYS A 65 -5.09 -1.72 12.28
CA LYS A 65 -5.44 -1.04 11.03
C LYS A 65 -5.11 0.46 11.11
N ASN A 66 -5.35 1.10 12.25
CA ASN A 66 -4.97 2.49 12.46
C ASN A 66 -3.44 2.67 12.44
N VAL A 67 -2.68 1.76 13.07
CA VAL A 67 -1.20 1.79 13.03
C VAL A 67 -0.71 1.64 11.59
N ALA A 68 -1.29 0.72 10.80
CA ALA A 68 -0.92 0.51 9.41
C ALA A 68 -1.18 1.73 8.51
N VAL A 69 -2.19 2.55 8.82
CA VAL A 69 -2.57 3.70 7.99
C VAL A 69 -1.96 5.00 8.50
N TYR A 70 -1.97 5.24 9.81
CA TYR A 70 -1.62 6.51 10.45
C TYR A 70 -0.34 6.45 11.30
N GLY A 71 0.23 5.26 11.50
CA GLY A 71 1.40 5.05 12.37
C GLY A 71 1.09 5.07 13.87
N VAL A 72 -0.18 5.26 14.27
CA VAL A 72 -0.62 5.30 15.67
C VAL A 72 -1.89 4.46 15.86
N PRO A 73 -2.15 3.90 17.06
CA PRO A 73 -3.31 3.05 17.32
C PRO A 73 -4.65 3.81 17.39
N ALA A 74 -4.66 5.11 17.09
CA ALA A 74 -5.84 5.96 17.02
C ALA A 74 -6.08 6.41 15.57
N ASN A 75 -7.34 6.66 15.21
CA ASN A 75 -7.69 7.23 13.90
C ASN A 75 -7.39 8.75 13.89
N THR A 76 -6.12 9.08 14.05
CA THR A 76 -5.62 10.45 14.16
C THR A 76 -4.36 10.57 13.32
N GLY A 77 -4.26 11.65 12.54
CA GLY A 77 -3.08 11.92 11.71
C GLY A 77 -3.35 11.74 10.22
N THR A 78 -2.27 11.76 9.45
CA THR A 78 -2.29 11.68 7.99
C THR A 78 -1.97 10.26 7.56
N ALA A 79 -2.66 9.76 6.54
CA ALA A 79 -2.35 8.44 6.00
C ALA A 79 -0.92 8.39 5.44
N VAL A 80 -0.19 7.28 5.66
CA VAL A 80 1.19 7.07 5.17
C VAL A 80 1.30 7.21 3.65
N VAL A 81 0.22 6.88 2.94
CA VAL A 81 0.05 7.14 1.51
C VAL A 81 -1.30 7.81 1.33
N SER A 82 -1.35 8.88 0.53
CA SER A 82 -2.61 9.57 0.23
C SER A 82 -3.64 8.61 -0.36
N GLY A 83 -4.85 8.61 0.17
CA GLY A 83 -5.92 7.69 -0.26
C GLY A 83 -5.89 6.29 0.37
N LEU A 84 -4.89 5.96 1.19
CA LEU A 84 -4.89 4.72 1.97
C LEU A 84 -5.92 4.80 3.11
N THR A 85 -6.76 3.78 3.23
CA THR A 85 -7.77 3.67 4.28
C THR A 85 -7.61 2.39 5.08
N THR A 86 -8.26 2.31 6.25
CA THR A 86 -8.26 1.08 7.08
C THR A 86 -8.95 -0.09 6.39
N GLY A 87 -9.77 0.15 5.36
CA GLY A 87 -10.36 -0.89 4.51
C GLY A 87 -9.35 -1.61 3.61
N ASN A 88 -8.20 -0.99 3.36
CA ASN A 88 -7.10 -1.57 2.56
C ASN A 88 -6.23 -2.54 3.37
N VAL A 89 -6.47 -2.68 4.67
CA VAL A 89 -5.63 -3.43 5.60
C VAL A 89 -6.39 -4.66 6.11
N VAL A 90 -5.77 -5.82 5.95
CA VAL A 90 -6.25 -7.10 6.46
C VAL A 90 -5.26 -7.60 7.51
N VAL A 91 -5.80 -7.97 8.68
CA VAL A 91 -5.04 -8.55 9.79
C VAL A 91 -5.55 -9.97 10.00
N ALA A 92 -4.68 -10.96 9.99
CA ALA A 92 -5.06 -12.37 10.11
C ALA A 92 -4.07 -13.14 10.97
N ALA A 93 -4.56 -14.10 11.76
CA ALA A 93 -3.72 -15.10 12.38
C ALA A 93 -3.27 -16.13 11.34
N VAL A 94 -2.03 -16.59 11.45
CA VAL A 94 -1.42 -17.62 10.60
C VAL A 94 -0.90 -18.73 11.51
N GLY A 95 -1.60 -19.87 11.50
CA GLY A 95 -1.31 -20.96 12.44
C GLY A 95 -1.62 -20.59 13.88
N THR A 96 -0.81 -21.07 14.83
CA THR A 96 -1.03 -20.88 16.27
C THR A 96 -0.34 -19.64 16.83
N ASP A 97 0.81 -19.27 16.25
CA ASP A 97 1.78 -18.34 16.86
C ASP A 97 2.16 -17.17 15.96
N HIS A 98 1.66 -17.07 14.71
CA HIS A 98 2.00 -15.96 13.81
C HIS A 98 0.81 -15.08 13.48
N VAL A 99 1.07 -13.79 13.29
CA VAL A 99 0.11 -12.81 12.77
C VAL A 99 0.64 -12.27 11.44
N ARG A 100 -0.27 -11.96 10.53
CA ARG A 100 0.00 -11.36 9.23
C ARG A 100 -0.79 -10.06 9.09
N VAL A 101 -0.12 -9.01 8.67
CA VAL A 101 -0.73 -7.77 8.18
C VAL A 101 -0.47 -7.66 6.68
N THR A 102 -1.55 -7.54 5.91
CA THR A 102 -1.53 -7.31 4.47
C THR A 102 -2.17 -5.96 4.16
N ILE A 103 -1.45 -5.10 3.45
CA ILE A 103 -1.93 -3.82 2.95
C ILE A 103 -2.03 -3.91 1.43
N THR A 104 -3.24 -3.67 0.89
CA THR A 104 -3.51 -3.65 -0.55
C THR A 104 -3.91 -2.26 -0.99
N TYR A 105 -3.02 -1.58 -1.70
CA TYR A 105 -3.21 -0.22 -2.17
C TYR A 105 -3.13 -0.16 -3.69
N THR A 106 -4.11 0.47 -4.35
CA THR A 106 -4.05 0.65 -5.80
C THR A 106 -3.25 1.90 -6.12
N PHE A 107 -2.13 1.77 -6.81
CA PHE A 107 -1.33 2.90 -7.25
C PHE A 107 -2.12 3.78 -8.22
N CYS A 108 -2.20 5.07 -7.90
CA CYS A 108 -2.95 6.05 -8.68
C CYS A 108 -1.98 6.93 -9.47
N PRO A 109 -1.71 6.65 -10.76
CA PRO A 109 -0.81 7.47 -11.57
C PRO A 109 -1.39 8.86 -11.78
N VAL A 110 -0.52 9.88 -11.83
CA VAL A 110 -0.92 11.26 -12.12
C VAL A 110 -1.17 11.40 -13.63
N ILE A 111 -0.43 10.65 -14.43
CA ILE A 111 -0.63 10.53 -15.88
C ILE A 111 -1.93 9.77 -16.17
N GLY A 112 -2.73 10.26 -17.12
CA GLY A 112 -3.91 9.54 -17.63
C GLY A 112 -5.21 9.76 -16.85
N ALA A 113 -5.39 10.93 -16.21
CA ALA A 113 -6.59 11.42 -15.51
C ALA A 113 -6.65 11.28 -13.97
N GLY A 114 -5.53 10.99 -13.30
CA GLY A 114 -5.27 11.35 -11.88
C GLY A 114 -6.12 10.70 -10.77
N ASN A 115 -7.22 10.01 -11.07
CA ASN A 115 -8.19 9.51 -10.08
C ASN A 115 -8.13 7.99 -9.85
N CYS A 116 -6.94 7.39 -9.86
CA CYS A 116 -6.73 5.93 -9.69
C CYS A 116 -7.32 5.04 -10.82
N ALA A 117 -8.22 5.57 -11.63
CA ALA A 117 -8.72 5.01 -12.88
C ALA A 117 -7.92 5.53 -14.09
N GLY A 118 -6.65 5.89 -13.86
CA GLY A 118 -5.81 6.48 -14.88
C GLY A 118 -5.72 5.53 -16.09
N SER A 119 -6.00 6.03 -17.28
CA SER A 119 -5.88 5.25 -18.50
C SER A 119 -5.25 6.05 -19.62
N ILE A 120 -4.50 5.36 -20.47
CA ILE A 120 -3.99 5.94 -21.72
C ILE A 120 -4.92 5.49 -22.84
N PRO A 121 -5.34 6.40 -23.74
CA PRO A 121 -6.02 6.01 -24.96
C PRO A 121 -5.18 4.95 -25.69
N GLY A 122 -5.78 3.81 -26.02
CA GLY A 122 -5.13 2.86 -26.92
C GLY A 122 -4.94 3.56 -28.26
N PHE A 123 -3.69 3.75 -28.70
CA PHE A 123 -3.40 4.28 -30.04
C PHE A 123 -4.10 3.43 -31.12
N PHE A 124 -4.28 2.13 -30.84
CA PHE A 124 -5.17 1.22 -31.55
C PHE A 124 -5.85 0.29 -30.52
N GLY A 125 -7.17 0.41 -30.34
CA GLY A 125 -7.95 -0.49 -29.46
C GLY A 125 -8.37 0.13 -28.11
N ASN A 126 -8.66 -0.75 -27.14
CA ASN A 126 -9.20 -0.34 -25.83
C ASN A 126 -8.19 0.47 -25.00
N GLN A 127 -8.71 1.26 -24.07
CA GLN A 127 -7.91 2.01 -23.10
C GLN A 127 -7.08 1.06 -22.23
N ILE A 128 -5.84 1.47 -21.95
CA ILE A 128 -4.93 0.72 -21.08
C ILE A 128 -5.05 1.30 -19.68
N ALA A 129 -5.53 0.49 -18.72
CA ALA A 129 -5.58 0.87 -17.32
C ALA A 129 -4.16 0.92 -16.72
N LEU A 130 -3.86 2.01 -16.01
CA LEU A 130 -2.57 2.24 -15.38
C LEU A 130 -2.58 1.99 -13.86
N GLY A 131 -3.73 1.61 -13.30
CA GLY A 131 -3.85 1.26 -11.88
C GLY A 131 -3.20 -0.09 -11.58
N ILE A 132 -2.15 -0.10 -10.76
CA ILE A 132 -1.42 -1.31 -10.38
C ILE A 132 -1.62 -1.56 -8.88
N PRO A 133 -2.10 -2.74 -8.45
CA PRO A 133 -2.22 -3.05 -7.03
C PRO A 133 -0.84 -3.30 -6.42
N LEU A 134 -0.52 -2.54 -5.38
CA LEU A 134 0.65 -2.71 -4.52
C LEU A 134 0.21 -3.50 -3.28
N VAL A 135 0.78 -4.69 -3.12
CA VAL A 135 0.47 -5.58 -1.99
C VAL A 135 1.70 -5.70 -1.11
N ALA A 136 1.65 -5.10 0.07
CA ALA A 136 2.68 -5.23 1.10
C ALA A 136 2.18 -6.20 2.17
N THR A 137 2.90 -7.30 2.40
CA THR A 137 2.56 -8.29 3.42
C THR A 137 3.76 -8.53 4.32
N THR A 138 3.53 -8.51 5.62
CA THR A 138 4.49 -8.94 6.63
C THR A 138 3.88 -10.08 7.45
N VAL A 139 4.72 -10.89 8.09
CA VAL A 139 4.31 -11.92 9.05
C VAL A 139 5.28 -11.86 10.22
N MET A 140 4.77 -11.86 11.44
CA MET A 140 5.58 -11.90 12.66
C MET A 140 5.02 -12.93 13.65
N ARG A 141 5.90 -13.47 14.48
CA ARG A 141 5.50 -14.32 15.60
C ARG A 141 4.95 -13.45 16.73
N ALA A 142 3.81 -13.84 17.29
CA ALA A 142 3.23 -13.20 18.47
C ALA A 142 4.11 -13.46 19.71
N LEU A 143 4.22 -12.46 20.58
CA LEU A 143 5.05 -12.46 21.79
C LEU A 143 4.21 -12.20 23.03
#